data_AF-A0A4R8SE50-F1
#
_entry.id   AF-A0A4R8SE50-F1
#
_cell.length_a   1.000
_cell.length_b   1.000
_cell.length_c   1.000
_cell.angle_alpha   90.00
_cell.angle_beta   90.00
_cell.angle_gamma   90.00
#
_symmetry.space_group_name_H-M   'P 1'
#
loop_
_entity.id
_entity.type
_entity.pdbx_description
1 polymer ?
#
loop_
_entity_poly.entity_id
_entity_poly.type
_entity_poly.pdbx_seq_one_letter_code
_entity_poly.pdbx_strand_id
1 'polypeptide(L)'
;MSVNDQDTYIDLATLRLADGACEALATRCERLRSSFAGMIARLDTFVPVSHALFGDCEEGRGWGRVVHDTVQAPTGSLAAVLEQHRTALTEFAETFRRIGDAYLDTDRSSADRSRKSAR
;
A
#
# COMPACT_ATOMS: atom_id res chain seq x y z
N MET A 1 34.99 11.22 24.09
CA MET A 1 34.09 11.05 22.93
C MET A 1 32.76 10.55 23.46
N SER A 2 31.83 11.45 23.73
CA SER A 2 30.48 11.07 24.17
C SER A 2 29.60 11.06 22.91
N VAL A 3 29.09 9.88 22.59
CA VAL A 3 28.24 9.62 21.43
C VAL A 3 26.94 10.37 21.67
N ASN A 4 26.60 11.22 20.71
CA ASN A 4 25.44 12.09 20.71
C ASN A 4 24.19 11.22 20.48
N ASP A 5 23.68 10.58 21.53
CA ASP A 5 22.34 9.98 21.59
C ASP A 5 21.31 11.12 21.61
N GLN A 6 21.18 11.81 20.48
CA GLN A 6 19.91 12.45 20.15
C GLN A 6 19.01 11.36 19.61
N ASP A 7 18.43 10.59 20.54
CA ASP A 7 17.14 9.97 20.31
C ASP A 7 16.25 11.04 19.68
N THR A 8 16.00 10.89 18.39
CA THR A 8 15.14 11.79 17.64
C THR A 8 13.72 11.48 18.10
N TYR A 9 13.37 11.99 19.28
CA TYR A 9 12.01 11.99 19.78
C TYR A 9 11.23 12.89 18.84
N ILE A 10 10.57 12.27 17.87
CA ILE A 10 9.61 12.95 17.01
C ILE A 10 8.45 13.33 17.93
N ASP A 11 8.46 14.57 18.40
CA ASP A 11 7.33 15.13 19.11
C ASP A 11 6.15 15.20 18.14
N LEU A 12 5.25 14.22 18.26
CA LEU A 12 4.03 14.11 17.46
C LEU A 12 3.15 15.36 17.57
N ALA A 13 3.30 16.17 18.63
CA ALA A 13 2.59 17.45 18.76
C ALA A 13 3.11 18.54 17.79
N THR A 14 4.35 18.40 17.30
CA THR A 14 4.97 19.35 16.34
C THR A 14 5.08 18.79 14.92
N LEU A 15 4.77 17.51 14.70
CA LEU A 15 4.76 16.90 13.38
C LEU A 15 3.55 17.39 12.57
N ARG A 16 3.55 18.66 12.14
CA ARG A 16 2.55 19.15 11.19
C ARG A 16 2.86 18.57 9.81
N LEU A 17 2.09 17.55 9.43
CA LEU A 17 1.97 17.19 8.03
C LEU A 17 1.39 18.39 7.27
N ALA A 18 1.94 18.67 6.09
CA ALA A 18 1.41 19.73 5.24
C ALA A 18 -0.08 19.48 4.94
N ASP A 19 -0.87 20.55 4.82
CA ASP A 19 -2.29 20.44 4.54
C ASP A 19 -2.54 19.57 3.31
N GLY A 20 -3.41 18.57 3.46
CA GLY A 20 -3.74 17.63 2.39
C GLY A 20 -2.67 16.56 2.10
N ALA A 21 -1.54 16.53 2.81
CA ALA A 21 -0.52 15.49 2.63
C ALA A 21 -1.06 14.08 2.90
N CYS A 22 -1.87 13.93 3.96
CA CYS A 22 -2.53 12.66 4.28
C CYS A 22 -3.45 12.18 3.14
N GLU A 23 -4.27 13.08 2.59
CA GLU A 23 -5.17 12.73 1.49
C GLU A 23 -4.41 12.41 0.20
N ALA A 24 -3.32 13.14 -0.07
CA ALA A 24 -2.44 12.86 -1.20
C ALA A 24 -1.76 11.49 -1.07
N LEU A 25 -1.32 11.11 0.12
CA LEU A 25 -0.75 9.79 0.39
C LEU A 25 -1.80 8.68 0.26
N ALA A 26 -3.00 8.88 0.82
CA ALA A 26 -4.12 7.94 0.65
C ALA A 26 -4.48 7.72 -0.83
N THR A 27 -4.60 8.82 -1.59
CA THR A 27 -4.83 8.77 -3.04
C THR A 27 -3.72 8.02 -3.78
N ARG A 28 -2.46 8.20 -3.38
CA ARG A 28 -1.32 7.50 -3.98
C ARG A 28 -1.36 6.00 -3.69
N CYS A 29 -1.73 5.61 -2.48
CA CYS A 29 -1.95 4.21 -2.11
C CYS A 29 -3.05 3.57 -2.98
N GLU A 30 -4.15 4.28 -3.20
CA GLU A 30 -5.25 3.81 -4.06
C GLU A 30 -4.83 3.65 -5.53
N ARG A 31 -4.05 4.60 -6.07
CA ARG A 31 -3.51 4.48 -7.43
C ARG A 31 -2.60 3.27 -7.58
N LEU A 32 -1.72 3.03 -6.61
CA LEU A 32 -0.85 1.85 -6.60
C LEU A 32 -1.67 0.56 -6.51
N ARG A 33 -2.69 0.52 -5.64
CA ARG A 33 -3.60 -0.63 -5.50
C ARG A 33 -4.31 -0.96 -6.82
N SER A 34 -4.78 0.07 -7.53
CA SER A 34 -5.40 -0.06 -8.85
C SER A 34 -4.41 -0.54 -9.92
N SER A 35 -3.17 -0.04 -9.89
CA SER A 35 -2.10 -0.51 -10.78
C SER A 35 -1.80 -2.00 -10.55
N PHE A 36 -1.71 -2.42 -9.30
CA PHE A 36 -1.50 -3.84 -8.95
C PHE A 36 -2.68 -4.71 -9.38
N ALA A 37 -3.93 -4.19 -9.30
CA ALA A 37 -5.11 -4.85 -9.86
C ALA A 37 -4.92 -5.17 -11.34
N GLY A 38 -4.49 -4.16 -12.11
CA GLY A 38 -4.27 -4.30 -13.55
C GLY A 38 -3.15 -5.28 -13.89
N MET A 39 -2.08 -5.32 -13.07
CA MET A 39 -1.01 -6.30 -13.26
C MET A 39 -1.47 -7.73 -12.97
N ILE A 40 -2.22 -7.96 -11.89
CA ILE A 40 -2.78 -9.29 -11.57
C ILE A 40 -3.69 -9.76 -12.70
N ALA A 41 -4.61 -8.90 -13.17
CA ALA A 41 -5.49 -9.23 -14.29
C ALA A 41 -4.72 -9.57 -15.59
N ARG A 42 -3.58 -8.92 -15.83
CA ARG A 42 -2.70 -9.27 -16.97
C ARG A 42 -2.00 -10.61 -16.77
N LEU A 43 -1.56 -10.92 -15.56
CA LEU A 43 -0.97 -12.22 -15.22
C LEU A 43 -1.98 -13.36 -15.45
N ASP A 44 -3.25 -13.15 -15.14
CA ASP A 44 -4.31 -14.12 -15.40
C ASP A 44 -4.49 -14.41 -16.90
N THR A 45 -4.24 -13.43 -17.77
CA THR A 45 -4.26 -13.65 -19.23
C THR A 45 -3.04 -14.40 -19.76
N PHE A 46 -1.92 -14.41 -19.02
CA PHE A 46 -0.67 -15.02 -19.45
C PHE A 46 -0.68 -16.55 -19.32
N VAL A 47 -1.44 -17.09 -18.37
CA VAL A 47 -1.54 -18.53 -18.12
C VAL A 47 -2.02 -19.33 -19.33
N PRO A 48 -3.18 -19.02 -19.94
CA PRO A 48 -3.65 -19.76 -21.12
C PRO A 48 -2.71 -19.61 -22.33
N VAL A 49 -2.02 -18.47 -22.47
CA VAL A 49 -1.04 -18.25 -23.54
C VAL A 49 0.22 -19.08 -23.33
N SER A 50 0.70 -19.16 -22.09
CA SER A 50 1.89 -19.95 -21.75
C SER A 50 1.66 -21.46 -21.97
N HIS A 51 0.48 -21.96 -21.62
CA HIS A 51 0.10 -23.35 -21.88
C HIS A 51 0.07 -23.68 -23.38
N ALA A 52 -0.46 -22.78 -24.22
CA ALA A 52 -0.46 -22.96 -25.67
C ALA A 52 0.94 -22.93 -26.32
N LEU A 53 1.87 -22.16 -25.75
CA LEU A 53 3.24 -22.00 -26.28
C LEU A 53 4.20 -23.11 -25.85
N PHE A 54 4.11 -23.55 -24.59
CA PHE A 54 5.07 -24.48 -24.01
C PHE A 54 4.54 -25.92 -23.92
N GLY A 55 3.22 -26.12 -24.02
CA GLY A 55 2.57 -27.42 -23.89
C GLY A 55 2.72 -28.06 -22.51
N ASP A 56 2.04 -29.20 -22.32
CA ASP A 56 2.24 -30.06 -21.15
C ASP A 56 3.29 -31.13 -21.49
N CYS A 57 4.37 -31.22 -20.71
CA CYS A 57 5.23 -32.40 -20.75
C CYS A 57 4.56 -33.55 -19.99
N GLU A 58 4.64 -34.77 -20.54
CA GLU A 58 4.01 -36.00 -20.01
C GLU A 58 4.34 -36.30 -18.54
N GLU A 59 5.47 -35.80 -18.03
CA GLU A 59 5.91 -36.01 -16.64
C GLU A 59 5.37 -34.98 -15.64
N GLY A 60 4.48 -34.07 -16.05
CA GLY A 60 3.97 -33.00 -15.20
C GLY A 60 5.04 -31.99 -14.77
N ARG A 61 6.18 -31.96 -15.48
CA ARG A 61 7.31 -31.02 -15.30
C ARG A 61 7.49 -30.07 -16.49
N GLY A 62 6.40 -29.79 -17.21
CA GLY A 62 6.45 -28.86 -18.35
C GLY A 62 6.77 -27.44 -17.91
N TRP A 63 7.44 -26.68 -18.79
CA TRP A 63 7.69 -25.24 -18.59
C TRP A 63 6.42 -24.45 -18.31
N GLY A 64 5.27 -24.87 -18.87
CA GLY A 64 3.95 -24.29 -18.57
C GLY A 64 3.58 -24.35 -17.09
N ARG A 65 3.85 -25.46 -16.40
CA ARG A 65 3.57 -25.61 -14.96
C ARG A 65 4.51 -24.75 -14.11
N VAL A 66 5.79 -24.66 -14.46
CA VAL A 66 6.76 -23.80 -13.76
C VAL A 66 6.36 -22.32 -13.88
N VAL A 67 5.96 -21.89 -15.07
CA VAL A 67 5.47 -20.53 -15.32
C VAL A 67 4.17 -20.29 -14.57
N HIS A 68 3.22 -21.22 -14.63
CA HIS A 68 1.97 -21.15 -13.86
C HIS A 68 2.25 -21.01 -12.37
N ASP A 69 3.08 -21.88 -11.78
CA ASP A 69 3.36 -21.86 -10.34
C ASP A 69 4.08 -20.57 -9.92
N THR A 70 5.01 -20.07 -10.73
CA THR A 70 5.69 -18.78 -10.47
C THR A 70 4.72 -17.60 -10.51
N VAL A 71 3.68 -17.67 -11.35
CA VAL A 71 2.75 -16.56 -11.58
C VAL A 71 1.52 -16.62 -10.68
N GLN A 72 0.95 -17.82 -10.45
CA GLN A 72 -0.37 -18.03 -9.84
C GLN A 72 -0.38 -18.96 -8.62
N ALA A 73 0.76 -19.54 -8.18
CA ALA A 73 0.75 -20.35 -6.95
C ALA A 73 0.14 -19.57 -5.77
N PRO A 74 -0.60 -20.24 -4.87
CA PRO A 74 -1.32 -19.57 -3.79
C PRO A 74 -0.41 -18.82 -2.81
N THR A 75 0.87 -19.20 -2.72
CA THR A 75 1.89 -18.52 -1.92
C THR A 75 3.18 -18.38 -2.71
N GLY A 76 3.91 -17.27 -2.48
CA GLY A 76 5.21 -17.02 -3.11
C GLY A 76 5.17 -16.68 -4.60
N SER A 77 4.02 -16.79 -5.26
CA SER A 77 3.85 -16.35 -6.65
C SER A 77 3.80 -14.84 -6.77
N LEU A 78 4.06 -14.35 -7.98
CA LEU A 78 3.96 -12.92 -8.27
C LEU A 78 2.55 -12.38 -7.98
N ALA A 79 1.48 -13.09 -8.36
CA ALA A 79 0.12 -12.65 -8.09
C ALA A 79 -0.18 -12.60 -6.59
N ALA A 80 0.24 -13.62 -5.83
CA ALA A 80 0.05 -13.65 -4.37
C ALA A 80 0.78 -12.51 -3.67
N VAL A 81 2.02 -12.20 -4.08
CA VAL A 81 2.79 -11.08 -3.53
C VAL A 81 2.13 -9.75 -3.87
N LEU A 82 1.66 -9.56 -5.11
CA LEU A 82 0.96 -8.33 -5.51
C LEU A 82 -0.35 -8.15 -4.73
N GLU A 83 -1.10 -9.22 -4.43
CA GLU A 83 -2.30 -9.14 -3.62
C GLU A 83 -2.00 -8.78 -2.16
N GLN A 84 -0.93 -9.34 -1.57
CA GLN A 84 -0.47 -8.95 -0.24
C GLN A 84 -0.14 -7.45 -0.16
N HIS A 85 0.54 -6.91 -1.18
CA HIS A 85 0.82 -5.48 -1.24
C HIS A 85 -0.45 -4.64 -1.41
N ARG A 86 -1.46 -5.13 -2.13
CA ARG A 86 -2.76 -4.44 -2.24
C ARG A 86 -3.48 -4.34 -0.90
N THR A 87 -3.42 -5.38 -0.08
CA THR A 87 -3.96 -5.34 1.29
C THR A 87 -3.23 -4.31 2.12
N ALA A 88 -1.90 -4.34 2.15
CA ALA A 88 -1.09 -3.35 2.88
C ALA A 88 -1.34 -1.90 2.40
N LEU A 89 -1.49 -1.68 1.09
CA LEU A 89 -1.83 -0.36 0.54
C LEU A 89 -3.22 0.12 0.96
N THR A 90 -4.17 -0.79 1.16
CA THR A 90 -5.51 -0.47 1.68
C THR A 90 -5.41 0.01 3.13
N GLU A 91 -4.68 -0.73 3.97
CA GLU A 91 -4.43 -0.36 5.36
C GLU A 91 -3.70 0.98 5.49
N PHE A 92 -2.70 1.24 4.63
CA PHE A 92 -2.03 2.53 4.60
C PHE A 92 -2.96 3.67 4.19
N ALA A 93 -3.80 3.48 3.16
CA ALA A 93 -4.75 4.51 2.74
C ALA A 93 -5.73 4.87 3.87
N GLU A 94 -6.26 3.87 4.56
CA GLU A 94 -7.11 4.10 5.73
C GLU A 94 -6.38 4.81 6.87
N THR A 95 -5.14 4.40 7.14
CA THR A 95 -4.33 5.00 8.20
C THR A 95 -4.05 6.47 7.91
N PHE A 96 -3.68 6.82 6.67
CA PHE A 96 -3.47 8.22 6.30
C PHE A 96 -4.74 9.05 6.44
N ARG A 97 -5.91 8.52 6.06
CA ARG A 97 -7.20 9.21 6.27
C ARG A 97 -7.48 9.46 7.74
N ARG A 98 -7.36 8.44 8.60
CA ARG A 98 -7.55 8.58 10.05
C ARG A 98 -6.62 9.61 10.67
N ILE A 99 -5.36 9.64 10.23
CA ILE A 99 -4.38 10.65 10.67
C ILE A 99 -4.83 12.04 10.20
N GLY A 100 -5.22 12.20 8.93
CA GLY A 100 -5.74 13.45 8.37
C GLY A 100 -6.95 13.98 9.14
N ASP A 101 -7.93 13.13 9.42
CA ASP A 101 -9.13 13.47 10.19
C ASP A 101 -8.78 13.93 11.61
N ALA A 102 -7.85 13.24 12.27
CA ALA A 102 -7.38 13.61 13.62
C ALA A 102 -6.70 14.99 13.65
N TYR A 103 -5.93 15.33 12.62
CA TYR A 103 -5.35 16.68 12.48
C TYR A 103 -6.44 17.74 12.29
N LEU A 104 -7.41 17.49 11.42
CA LEU A 104 -8.53 18.43 11.17
C LEU A 104 -9.37 18.67 12.42
N ASP A 105 -9.65 17.64 13.21
CA ASP A 105 -10.39 17.77 14.46
C ASP A 105 -9.62 18.52 15.54
N THR A 106 -8.29 18.34 15.58
CA THR A 106 -7.40 19.08 16.48
C THR A 106 -7.36 20.57 16.13
N ASP A 107 -7.25 20.89 14.83
CA ASP A 107 -7.26 22.26 14.34
C ASP A 107 -8.62 22.94 14.59
N ARG A 108 -9.74 22.23 14.36
CA ARG A 108 -11.09 22.74 14.67
C ARG A 108 -11.26 23.03 16.16
N SER A 109 -10.84 22.10 17.03
CA SER A 109 -10.91 22.24 18.49
C SER A 109 -10.06 23.40 19.01
N SER A 110 -8.92 23.65 18.37
CA SER A 110 -8.03 24.77 18.72
C SER A 110 -8.59 26.11 18.24
N ALA A 111 -9.17 26.17 17.04
CA ALA A 111 -9.86 27.35 16.54
C ALA A 111 -11.06 27.73 17.41
N ASP A 112 -11.85 26.75 17.88
CA ASP A 112 -13.00 27.01 18.75
C ASP A 112 -12.59 27.50 20.15
N ARG A 113 -11.50 26.97 20.72
CA ARG A 113 -10.92 27.48 21.97
C ARG A 113 -10.43 28.92 21.82
N SER A 114 -9.76 29.24 20.71
CA SER A 114 -9.31 30.60 20.41
C SER A 114 -10.49 31.58 20.31
N ARG A 115 -11.58 31.21 19.59
CA ARG A 115 -12.79 32.05 19.50
C ARG A 115 -13.47 32.27 20.84
N LYS A 116 -13.53 31.25 21.71
CA LYS A 116 -14.10 31.38 23.06
C LYS A 116 -13.27 32.28 23.97
N SER A 117 -11.94 32.27 23.83
CA SER A 117 -11.03 33.12 24.60
C SER A 117 -11.00 34.59 24.14
N ALA A 118 -11.41 34.86 22.89
CA ALA A 118 -11.44 36.20 22.33
C ALA A 118 -12.77 36.96 22.56
N ARG A 119 -13.72 36.32 23.26
CA ARG A 119 -14.99 36.90 23.71
C ARG A 119 -14.96 37.12 25.22
#